data_AF-A0A183TQ03-F1
#
_entry.id   AF-A0A183TQ03-F1
#
_cell.length_a   1.000
_cell.length_b   1.000
_cell.length_c   1.000
_cell.angle_alpha   90.00
_cell.angle_beta   90.00
_cell.angle_gamma   90.00
#
_symmetry.space_group_name_H-M   'P 1'
#
loop_
_entity.id
_entity.type
_entity.pdbx_description
1 polymer ?
#
loop_
_entity_poly.entity_id
_entity_poly.type
_entity_poly.pdbx_seq_one_letter_code
_entity_poly.pdbx_strand_id
1 'polypeptide(L)' 'MMQGIEDDHIPFIDRGVPVLHLIPLPFPPQWHTLEDNLENVDMRTVRDLQLLVAGFVSRYLVLNPVA' A
#
# COMPACT_ATOMS: atom_id res chain seq x y z
N MET A 1 19.91 2.12 -14.00
CA MET A 1 18.51 2.44 -13.67
C MET A 1 17.97 1.24 -12.91
N MET A 2 17.50 1.44 -11.68
CA MET A 2 16.92 0.35 -10.88
C MET A 2 15.66 -0.12 -11.61
N GLN A 3 15.60 -1.41 -11.94
CA GLN A 3 14.41 -2.04 -12.52
C GLN A 3 13.41 -2.26 -11.36
N GLY A 4 12.36 -1.45 -11.30
CA GLY A 4 11.30 -1.50 -10.30
C GLY A 4 10.09 -0.71 -10.79
N ILE A 5 8.94 -0.81 -10.10
CA ILE A 5 7.79 0.03 -10.42
C ILE A 5 8.15 1.49 -10.14
N GLU A 6 8.01 2.36 -11.14
CA GLU A 6 8.12 3.80 -10.94
C GLU A 6 6.81 4.34 -10.37
N ASP A 7 6.91 5.04 -9.25
CA ASP A 7 5.80 5.65 -8.52
C ASP A 7 6.37 6.78 -7.64
N ASP A 8 5.53 7.43 -6.84
CA ASP A 8 5.87 8.62 -6.03
C ASP A 8 7.06 8.43 -5.08
N HIS A 9 7.44 7.18 -4.78
CA HIS A 9 8.51 6.85 -3.85
C HIS A 9 9.93 7.00 -4.44
N ILE A 10 10.10 7.09 -5.76
CA ILE A 10 11.43 7.13 -6.41
C ILE A 10 12.31 8.29 -5.87
N PRO A 11 11.82 9.55 -5.78
CA PRO A 11 12.63 10.64 -5.25
C PRO A 11 13.07 10.45 -3.78
N PHE A 12 12.36 9.61 -3.01
CA PHE A 12 12.68 9.31 -1.62
C PHE A 12 13.78 8.24 -1.51
N ILE A 13 13.71 7.19 -2.34
CA ILE A 13 14.77 6.18 -2.47
C ILE A 13 16.08 6.85 -2.86
N ASP A 14 16.06 7.75 -3.84
CA ASP A 14 17.25 8.48 -4.31
C ASP A 14 17.93 9.31 -3.21
N ARG A 15 17.21 9.62 -2.13
CA ARG A 15 17.68 10.39 -0.96
C ARG A 15 17.97 9.51 0.26
N GLY A 16 17.94 8.19 0.11
CA GLY A 16 18.26 7.23 1.17
C GLY A 16 17.14 7.01 2.19
N VAL A 17 15.90 7.41 1.87
CA VAL A 17 14.74 7.12 2.73
C VAL A 17 14.33 5.66 2.56
N PRO A 18 14.23 4.86 3.62
CA PRO A 18 13.69 3.50 3.54
C PRO A 18 12.22 3.54 3.12
N VAL A 19 11.85 2.74 2.11
CA VAL A 19 10.49 2.69 1.55
C VAL A 19 9.94 1.26 1.66
N LEU A 20 8.69 1.16 2.13
CA LEU A 20 7.85 -0.02 1.97
C LEU A 20 6.73 0.33 0.97
N HIS A 21 6.89 -0.06 -0.30
CA HIS A 21 5.94 0.24 -1.37
C HIS A 21 4.85 -0.83 -1.42
N LEU A 22 3.68 -0.54 -0.84
CA LEU A 22 2.53 -1.44 -0.81
C LEU A 22 1.71 -1.34 -2.09
N ILE A 23 2.23 -1.91 -3.18
CA ILE A 23 1.59 -1.93 -4.50
C ILE A 23 1.46 -3.39 -5.00
N PRO A 24 0.31 -3.80 -5.57
CA PRO A 24 0.16 -5.16 -6.08
C PRO A 24 0.96 -5.37 -7.37
N LEU A 25 1.47 -6.59 -7.56
CA LEU A 25 2.01 -7.06 -8.84
C LEU A 25 1.42 -8.45 -9.14
N PRO A 26 0.73 -8.64 -10.29
CA PRO A 26 0.42 -7.64 -11.31
C PRO A 26 -0.52 -6.53 -10.80
N PHE A 27 -0.58 -5.41 -11.52
CA PHE A 27 -1.61 -4.39 -11.27
C PHE A 27 -3.01 -4.98 -11.48
N PRO A 28 -4.05 -4.44 -10.81
CA PRO A 28 -5.42 -4.83 -11.07
C PRO A 28 -5.75 -4.66 -12.55
N PRO A 29 -6.50 -5.58 -13.18
CA PRO A 29 -6.86 -5.47 -14.59
C PRO A 29 -7.69 -4.23 -14.90
N GLN A 30 -8.30 -3.60 -13.89
CA GLN A 30 -9.03 -2.35 -14.00
C GLN A 30 -8.13 -1.11 -14.09
N TRP A 31 -6.84 -1.21 -13.77
CA TRP A 31 -5.92 -0.07 -13.74
C TRP A 31 -5.93 0.70 -15.07
N HIS A 32 -6.13 2.02 -14.99
CA HIS A 32 -6.25 2.92 -16.15
C HIS A 32 -7.41 2.60 -17.11
N THR A 33 -8.52 2.05 -16.58
CA THR A 33 -9.76 1.85 -17.32
C THR A 33 -10.93 2.53 -16.61
N LEU A 34 -12.09 2.65 -17.28
CA LEU A 34 -13.32 3.13 -16.65
C LEU A 34 -13.91 2.13 -15.63
N GLU A 35 -13.40 0.90 -15.63
CA GLU A 35 -13.78 -0.15 -14.67
C GLU A 35 -13.08 0.01 -13.31
N ASP A 36 -12.13 0.94 -13.18
CA ASP A 36 -11.60 1.34 -11.87
C ASP A 36 -12.62 2.22 -11.14
N ASN A 37 -13.65 1.56 -10.62
CA ASN A 37 -14.81 2.16 -9.99
C ASN A 37 -15.20 1.37 -8.73
N LEU A 38 -16.12 1.92 -7.94
CA LEU A 38 -16.50 1.35 -6.64
C LEU A 38 -17.09 -0.07 -6.73
N GLU A 39 -17.72 -0.43 -7.86
CA GLU A 39 -18.35 -1.74 -8.03
C GLU A 39 -17.31 -2.87 -8.12
N ASN A 40 -16.10 -2.56 -8.57
CA ASN A 40 -14.99 -3.51 -8.68
C ASN A 40 -14.09 -3.57 -7.43
N VAL A 41 -14.45 -2.89 -6.34
CA VAL A 41 -13.68 -2.90 -5.08
C VAL A 41 -14.11 -4.10 -4.21
N ASP A 42 -13.17 -5.00 -3.87
CA ASP A 42 -13.43 -6.03 -2.85
C ASP A 42 -13.33 -5.42 -1.43
N MET A 43 -14.49 -5.10 -0.87
CA MET A 43 -14.60 -4.50 0.47
C MET A 43 -14.08 -5.39 1.61
N ARG A 44 -13.98 -6.71 1.44
CA ARG A 44 -13.36 -7.59 2.44
C ARG A 44 -11.85 -7.41 2.42
N THR A 45 -11.25 -7.40 1.24
CA THR A 45 -9.81 -7.11 1.09
C THR A 45 -9.44 -5.74 1.64
N VAL A 46 -10.27 -4.72 1.39
CA VAL A 46 -10.07 -3.39 1.99
C VAL A 46 -10.05 -3.47 3.52
N ARG A 47 -11.03 -4.16 4.13
CA ARG A 47 -11.10 -4.32 5.59
C ARG A 47 -9.88 -5.08 6.15
N ASP A 48 -9.44 -6.13 5.48
CA ASP A 48 -8.28 -6.92 5.90
C ASP A 48 -7.00 -6.07 5.85
N LEU A 49 -6.79 -5.31 4.77
CA LEU A 49 -5.66 -4.39 4.63
C LEU A 49 -5.70 -3.27 5.68
N GLN A 50 -6.88 -2.71 5.98
CA GLN A 50 -7.05 -1.72 7.04
C GLN A 50 -6.58 -2.24 8.40
N LEU A 51 -6.98 -3.47 8.77
CA LEU A 51 -6.57 -4.10 10.03
C LEU A 51 -5.07 -4.40 10.05
N LEU A 52 -4.50 -4.87 8.93
CA LEU A 52 -3.07 -5.14 8.80
C LEU A 52 -2.24 -3.86 8.95
N VAL A 53 -2.60 -2.77 8.26
CA VAL A 53 -1.89 -1.50 8.36
C VAL A 53 -2.02 -0.91 9.76
N ALA A 54 -3.21 -0.93 10.35
CA ALA A 54 -3.42 -0.47 11.73
C ALA A 54 -2.57 -1.27 12.73
N GLY A 55 -2.54 -2.60 12.61
CA GLY A 55 -1.71 -3.48 13.43
C GLY A 55 -0.22 -3.22 13.23
N PHE A 56 0.23 -3.05 11.99
CA PHE A 56 1.62 -2.72 11.65
C PHE A 56 2.05 -1.40 12.30
N VAL A 57 1.28 -0.32 12.09
CA VAL A 57 1.59 1.01 12.65
C VAL A 57 1.58 0.96 14.18
N SER A 58 0.59 0.29 14.78
CA SER A 58 0.49 0.15 16.23
C SER A 58 1.73 -0.52 16.81
N ARG A 59 2.18 -1.61 16.19
CA ARG A 59 3.40 -2.32 16.60
C ARG A 59 4.67 -1.50 16.34
N TYR A 60 4.76 -0.83 15.19
CA TYR A 60 5.93 -0.04 14.81
C TYR A 60 6.16 1.14 15.76
N LEU A 61 5.08 1.80 16.17
CA LEU A 61 5.10 2.92 17.13
C LEU A 61 5.12 2.46 18.59
N VAL A 62 5.14 1.15 18.85
CA VAL A 62 5.03 0.56 20.20
C VAL A 62 3.83 1.14 20.96
N LEU A 63 2.72 1.35 20.25
CA LEU A 63 1.48 1.70 20.89
C LEU A 63 1.05 0.48 21.69
N ASN A 64 1.01 0.64 23.01
CA ASN A 64 0.24 -0.29 23.81
C ASN A 64 -1.20 -0.18 23.31
N PRO A 65 -1.87 -1.29 22.94
CA PRO A 65 -3.32 -1.28 22.93
C PRO A 65 -3.70 -0.87 24.35
N VAL A 66 -4.18 0.36 24.51
CA VAL A 66 -4.59 0.85 25.81
C VAL A 66 -5.73 -0.05 26.26
N ALA A 67 -5.50 -0.67 27.43
CA ALA A 67 -6.43 -1.13 28.47
C ALA A 67 -7.91 -1.31 28.08
#